data_AF-A0A1X9RU56-F1
#
_entry.id   AF-A0A1X9RU56-F1
#
_cell.length_a   1.000
_cell.length_b   1.000
_cell.length_c   1.000
_cell.angle_alpha   90.00
_cell.angle_beta   90.00
_cell.angle_gamma   90.00
#
_symmetry.space_group_name_H-M   'P 1'
#
loop_
_entity.id
_entity.type
_entity.pdbx_description
1 polymer ?
#
loop_
_entity_poly.entity_id
_entity_poly.type
_entity_poly.pdbx_seq_one_letter_code
_entity_poly.pdbx_strand_id
1 'polypeptide(L)'
;LRRIENKINRQVTFSKRRGGLLKKAHEISVLCDAEVALIVFSNKGKLFEFSTDSCMDSILERYERYSYTERQLVAADATPRSWTLEYNKLKSRAELLQRNHRHYMGED
;
A
#
# COMPACT_ATOMS: atom_id res chain seq x y z
N LEU A 1 -22.63 -11.09 -6.73
CA LEU A 1 -22.68 -10.28 -5.48
C LEU A 1 -23.13 -8.87 -5.82
N ARG A 2 -23.95 -8.23 -4.97
CA ARG A 2 -24.39 -6.82 -5.14
C ARG A 2 -24.21 -6.06 -3.83
N ARG A 3 -24.08 -4.73 -3.90
CA ARG A 3 -24.00 -3.85 -2.73
C ARG A 3 -25.29 -3.96 -1.91
N ILE A 4 -25.16 -3.99 -0.58
CA ILE A 4 -26.30 -3.95 0.33
C ILE A 4 -26.75 -2.50 0.45
N GLU A 5 -27.94 -2.17 -0.06
CA GLU A 5 -28.42 -0.78 -0.08
C GLU A 5 -28.88 -0.28 1.30
N ASN A 6 -29.61 -1.14 2.05
CA ASN A 6 -30.05 -0.81 3.40
C ASN A 6 -28.85 -0.53 4.32
N LYS A 7 -28.79 0.69 4.86
CA LYS A 7 -27.65 1.19 5.65
C LYS A 7 -27.44 0.37 6.94
N ILE A 8 -28.50 -0.04 7.62
CA ILE A 8 -28.44 -0.81 8.87
C ILE A 8 -27.92 -2.21 8.58
N ASN A 9 -28.51 -2.90 7.60
CA ASN A 9 -28.08 -4.24 7.20
C ASN A 9 -26.63 -4.24 6.70
N ARG A 10 -26.22 -3.20 5.97
CA ARG A 10 -24.85 -3.04 5.51
C ARG A 10 -23.88 -2.87 6.68
N GLN A 11 -24.22 -2.07 7.69
CA GLN A 11 -23.38 -1.88 8.89
C GLN A 11 -23.23 -3.20 9.68
N VAL A 12 -24.33 -3.90 9.93
CA VAL A 12 -24.31 -5.19 10.66
C VAL A 12 -23.49 -6.22 9.88
N THR A 13 -23.72 -6.30 8.56
CA THR A 13 -23.00 -7.23 7.69
C THR A 13 -21.51 -6.89 7.62
N PHE A 14 -21.15 -5.60 7.53
CA PHE A 14 -19.76 -5.16 7.57
C PHE A 14 -19.07 -5.63 8.84
N SER A 15 -19.68 -5.39 10.01
CA SER A 15 -19.10 -5.84 11.30
C SER A 15 -18.89 -7.35 11.34
N LYS A 16 -19.89 -8.13 10.93
CA LYS A 16 -19.81 -9.61 10.93
C LYS A 16 -18.77 -10.13 9.93
N ARG A 17 -18.80 -9.65 8.69
CA ARG A 17 -17.89 -10.10 7.63
C ARG A 17 -16.44 -9.67 7.89
N ARG A 18 -16.22 -8.45 8.38
CA ARG A 18 -14.88 -7.98 8.78
C ARG A 18 -14.31 -8.86 9.90
N GLY A 19 -15.12 -9.18 10.91
CA GLY A 19 -14.71 -10.10 11.98
C GLY A 19 -14.38 -11.50 11.46
N GLY A 20 -15.20 -12.05 10.56
CA GLY A 20 -14.93 -13.34 9.91
C GLY A 20 -13.65 -13.32 9.05
N LEU A 21 -13.42 -12.26 8.30
CA LEU A 21 -12.22 -12.08 7.48
C LEU A 21 -10.96 -12.00 8.33
N LEU A 22 -10.99 -11.25 9.44
CA LEU A 22 -9.87 -11.16 10.39
C LEU A 22 -9.55 -12.54 10.97
N LYS A 23 -10.56 -13.32 11.38
CA LYS A 23 -10.34 -14.70 11.86
C LYS A 23 -9.64 -15.56 10.83
N LYS A 24 -10.04 -15.48 9.55
CA LYS A 24 -9.38 -16.22 8.46
C LYS A 24 -7.96 -15.75 8.19
N ALA A 25 -7.71 -14.44 8.20
CA ALA A 25 -6.35 -13.89 8.08
C ALA A 25 -5.43 -14.40 9.20
N HIS A 26 -5.94 -14.43 10.44
CA HIS A 26 -5.22 -14.96 11.59
C HIS A 26 -4.99 -16.48 11.49
N GLU A 27 -6.00 -17.26 11.11
CA GLU A 27 -5.86 -18.70 10.88
C GLU A 27 -4.75 -19.00 9.86
N ILE A 28 -4.72 -18.28 8.72
CA ILE A 28 -3.69 -18.46 7.69
C ILE A 28 -2.31 -18.13 8.25
N SER A 29 -2.18 -17.02 8.97
CA SER A 29 -0.91 -16.62 9.56
C SER A 29 -0.35 -17.71 10.49
N VAL A 30 -1.18 -18.22 11.40
CA VAL A 30 -0.74 -19.22 12.38
C VAL A 30 -0.50 -20.59 11.74
N LEU A 31 -1.40 -21.06 10.86
CA LEU A 31 -1.32 -22.39 10.28
C LEU A 31 -0.19 -22.54 9.25
N CYS A 32 0.21 -21.44 8.61
CA CYS A 32 1.15 -21.46 7.50
C CYS A 32 2.41 -20.64 7.75
N ASP A 33 2.61 -20.12 8.96
CA ASP A 33 3.73 -19.24 9.32
C ASP A 33 3.89 -18.07 8.32
N ALA A 34 2.76 -17.43 8.01
CA ALA A 34 2.67 -16.39 6.99
C ALA A 34 2.50 -15.01 7.61
N GLU A 35 3.25 -14.02 7.10
CA GLU A 35 2.99 -12.60 7.38
C GLU A 35 1.75 -12.14 6.62
N VAL A 36 0.76 -11.60 7.34
CA VAL A 36 -0.52 -11.19 6.77
C VAL A 36 -0.89 -9.80 7.28
N ALA A 37 -1.25 -8.91 6.35
CA ALA A 37 -1.84 -7.62 6.66
C ALA A 37 -3.24 -7.51 6.04
N LEU A 38 -4.17 -6.91 6.79
CA LEU A 38 -5.52 -6.60 6.35
C LEU A 38 -5.82 -5.14 6.66
N ILE A 39 -6.16 -4.37 5.63
CA ILE A 39 -6.56 -2.95 5.74
C ILE A 39 -7.97 -2.81 5.18
N VAL A 40 -8.89 -2.26 5.99
CA VAL A 40 -10.30 -2.09 5.62
C VAL A 40 -10.76 -0.68 5.99
N PHE A 41 -11.14 0.11 4.99
CA PHE A 41 -11.84 1.37 5.19
C PHE A 41 -13.35 1.16 5.11
N SER A 42 -14.09 1.61 6.12
CA SER A 42 -15.54 1.65 6.04
C SER A 42 -16.01 2.73 5.07
N ASN A 43 -17.29 2.69 4.68
CA ASN A 43 -17.89 3.74 3.85
C ASN A 43 -17.91 5.14 4.52
N LYS A 44 -17.59 5.23 5.82
CA LYS A 44 -17.42 6.49 6.56
C LYS A 44 -15.94 6.90 6.67
N GLY A 45 -15.03 6.22 6.00
CA GLY A 45 -13.59 6.49 6.06
C GLY A 45 -12.88 5.94 7.31
N LYS A 46 -13.60 5.33 8.26
CA LYS A 46 -12.96 4.71 9.44
C LYS A 46 -12.08 3.53 9.02
N LEU A 47 -10.81 3.58 9.41
CA LEU A 47 -9.81 2.52 9.25
C LEU A 47 -10.05 1.40 10.27
N PHE A 48 -9.93 0.17 9.79
CA PHE A 48 -9.83 -1.05 10.57
C PHE A 48 -8.70 -1.87 9.98
N GLU A 49 -7.76 -2.28 10.82
CA GLU A 49 -6.59 -2.99 10.37
C GLU A 49 -6.22 -4.16 11.27
N PHE A 50 -5.42 -5.06 10.72
CA PHE A 50 -4.80 -6.20 11.39
C PHE A 50 -3.47 -6.47 10.70
N SER A 51 -2.43 -6.74 11.49
CA SER A 51 -1.17 -7.32 11.03
C SER A 51 -0.83 -8.49 11.95
N THR A 52 0.01 -9.39 11.44
CA THR A 52 0.67 -10.43 12.24
C THR A 52 1.70 -9.80 13.19
N ASP A 53 2.50 -10.60 13.90
CA ASP A 53 3.45 -10.08 14.90
C ASP A 53 4.45 -9.05 14.33
N SER A 54 4.73 -9.11 13.04
CA SER A 54 5.36 -8.03 12.28
C SER A 54 4.45 -6.79 12.27
N CYS A 55 4.97 -5.62 12.67
CA CYS A 55 4.19 -4.39 12.61
C CYS A 55 3.70 -4.10 11.18
N MET A 56 2.53 -3.46 11.04
CA MET A 56 1.94 -3.09 9.75
C MET A 56 2.95 -2.41 8.82
N ASP A 57 3.74 -1.50 9.36
CA ASP A 57 4.77 -0.77 8.61
C ASP A 57 5.80 -1.70 7.97
N SER A 58 6.23 -2.77 8.65
CA SER A 58 7.19 -3.73 8.11
C SER A 58 6.62 -4.50 6.93
N ILE A 59 5.36 -4.92 7.01
CA ILE A 59 4.70 -5.65 5.92
C ILE A 59 4.49 -4.70 4.72
N LEU A 60 4.09 -3.46 4.97
CA LEU A 60 3.91 -2.45 3.91
C LEU A 60 5.24 -2.10 3.23
N GLU A 61 6.32 -1.95 3.99
CA GLU A 61 7.65 -1.70 3.44
C GLU A 61 8.13 -2.88 2.59
N ARG A 62 7.95 -4.12 3.08
CA ARG A 62 8.26 -5.34 2.31
C ARG A 62 7.45 -5.40 1.01
N TYR A 63 6.16 -5.07 1.05
CA TYR A 63 5.30 -4.99 -0.13
C TYR A 63 5.78 -3.92 -1.12
N GLU A 64 6.13 -2.72 -0.64
CA GLU A 64 6.62 -1.64 -1.50
C GLU A 64 7.90 -2.07 -2.24
N ARG A 65 8.88 -2.64 -1.52
CA ARG A 65 10.12 -3.18 -2.12
C ARG A 65 9.84 -4.25 -3.18
N TYR A 66 8.93 -5.20 -2.91
CA TYR A 66 8.54 -6.22 -3.88
C TYR A 66 7.85 -5.61 -5.11
N SER A 67 6.87 -4.72 -4.91
CA SER A 67 6.12 -4.08 -6.00
C SER A 67 7.01 -3.20 -6.88
N TYR A 68 8.05 -2.59 -6.32
CA TYR A 68 9.02 -1.80 -7.07
C TYR A 68 9.92 -2.71 -7.92
N THR A 69 10.36 -3.83 -7.37
CA THR A 69 11.20 -4.81 -8.07
C THR A 69 10.42 -5.49 -9.20
N GLU A 70 9.16 -5.88 -8.96
CA GLU A 70 8.25 -6.41 -9.99
C GLU A 70 8.01 -5.39 -11.11
N ARG A 71 7.75 -4.12 -10.75
CA ARG A 71 7.62 -3.03 -11.72
C ARG A 71 8.90 -2.81 -12.53
N GLN A 72 10.08 -2.97 -11.94
CA GLN A 72 11.34 -2.91 -12.68
C GLN A 72 11.53 -4.08 -13.65
N LEU A 73 11.10 -5.30 -13.28
CA LEU A 73 11.14 -6.45 -14.19
C LEU A 73 10.17 -6.27 -15.36
N VAL A 74 8.97 -5.74 -15.12
CA VAL A 74 8.01 -5.36 -16.17
C VAL A 74 8.53 -4.19 -17.00
N ALA A 75 9.25 -3.24 -16.39
CA ALA A 75 9.86 -2.11 -17.09
C ALA A 75 11.12 -2.48 -17.88
N ALA A 76 11.85 -3.53 -17.49
CA ALA A 76 12.95 -4.10 -18.25
C ALA A 76 12.46 -4.77 -19.54
N ASP A 77 11.20 -5.22 -19.55
CA ASP A 77 10.48 -5.68 -20.75
C ASP A 77 9.73 -4.53 -21.48
N ALA A 78 9.77 -3.31 -20.91
CA ALA A 78 9.16 -2.13 -21.51
C ALA A 78 10.17 -1.35 -22.35
N THR A 79 9.78 -1.15 -23.61
CA THR A 79 10.45 -0.33 -24.65
C THR A 79 11.16 0.95 -24.12
N PRO A 80 12.19 1.46 -24.84
CA PRO A 80 13.04 2.60 -24.45
C PRO A 80 12.32 3.86 -23.92
N ARG A 81 11.04 4.03 -24.27
CA ARG A 81 10.17 5.14 -23.83
C ARG A 81 9.85 5.12 -22.33
N SER A 82 9.86 3.94 -21.68
CA SER A 82 9.63 3.79 -20.24
C SER A 82 10.74 4.45 -19.42
N TRP A 83 11.99 4.21 -19.81
CA TRP A 83 13.18 4.81 -19.18
C TRP A 83 13.23 6.32 -19.33
N THR A 84 12.81 6.87 -20.46
CA THR A 84 12.73 8.33 -20.64
C THR A 84 11.79 8.97 -19.60
N LEU A 85 10.66 8.34 -19.30
CA LEU A 85 9.68 8.89 -18.35
C LEU A 85 10.18 8.80 -16.91
N GLU A 86 10.75 7.66 -16.51
CA GLU A 86 11.31 7.48 -15.17
C GLU A 86 12.54 8.37 -14.94
N TYR A 87 13.40 8.53 -15.96
CA TYR A 87 14.51 9.47 -15.93
C TYR A 87 14.05 10.91 -15.73
N ASN A 88 13.01 11.34 -16.44
CA ASN A 88 12.47 12.69 -16.29
C ASN A 88 11.89 12.93 -14.88
N LYS A 89 11.16 11.96 -14.32
CA LYS A 89 10.65 12.06 -12.94
C LYS A 89 11.77 12.16 -11.92
N LEU A 90 12.80 11.32 -12.06
CA LEU A 90 13.95 11.32 -11.16
C LEU A 90 14.72 12.64 -11.24
N LYS A 91 14.95 13.13 -12.47
CA LYS A 91 15.62 14.41 -12.73
C LYS A 91 14.88 15.58 -12.07
N SER A 92 13.55 15.66 -12.22
CA SER A 92 12.76 16.73 -11.59
C SER A 92 12.82 16.69 -10.06
N ARG A 93 12.87 15.49 -9.45
CA ARG A 93 13.04 15.36 -7.99
C ARG A 93 14.45 15.81 -7.56
N ALA A 94 15.49 15.46 -8.31
CA ALA A 94 16.86 15.88 -8.03
C ALA A 94 17.01 17.40 -8.12
N GLU A 95 16.45 18.03 -9.15
CA GLU A 95 16.46 19.49 -9.34
C GLU A 95 15.71 20.23 -8.23
N LEU A 96 14.57 19.69 -7.76
CA LEU A 96 13.84 20.26 -6.63
C LEU A 96 14.65 20.16 -5.33
N LEU A 97 15.27 19.01 -5.08
CA LEU A 97 16.12 18.81 -3.90
C LEU A 97 17.33 19.74 -3.90
N GLN A 98 17.99 19.91 -5.06
CA GLN A 98 19.10 20.86 -5.21
C GLN A 98 18.66 22.30 -4.98
N ARG A 99 17.50 22.71 -5.53
CA ARG A 99 16.94 24.05 -5.26
C ARG A 99 16.67 24.26 -3.78
N ASN A 100 16.01 23.29 -3.13
CA ASN A 100 15.74 23.39 -1.70
C ASN A 100 17.04 23.48 -0.89
N HIS A 101 18.06 22.69 -1.25
CA HIS A 101 19.34 22.72 -0.57
C HIS A 101 20.02 24.09 -0.68
N ARG A 102 20.06 24.70 -1.88
CA ARG A 102 20.60 26.06 -2.07
C ARG A 102 19.84 27.11 -1.27
N HIS A 103 18.51 27.04 -1.27
CA HIS A 103 17.68 27.91 -0.42
C HIS A 103 18.01 27.75 1.07
N TYR A 104 18.20 26.52 1.56
CA TYR A 104 18.59 26.27 2.96
C TYR A 104 19.99 26.77 3.29
N MET A 105 20.91 26.74 2.32
CA MET A 105 22.29 27.23 2.47
C MET A 105 22.41 28.75 2.26
N GLY A 106 21.32 29.44 1.91
CA GLY A 106 21.30 30.89 1.68
C GLY A 106 22.00 31.32 0.38
N GLU A 107 22.05 30.43 -0.62
CA GLU A 107 22.72 30.66 -1.91
C GLU A 107 21.80 31.25 -3.00
N ASP A 108 20.58 31.68 -2.64
CA ASP A 108 19.59 32.32 -3.52
C ASP A 108 19.27 33.76 -3.09
#